data_AF-A0A838U226-F1
#
_entry.id   AF-A0A838U226-F1
#
_cell.length_a   1.000
_cell.length_b   1.000
_cell.length_c   1.000
_cell.angle_alpha   90.00
_cell.angle_beta   90.00
_cell.angle_gamma   90.00
#
_symmetry.space_group_name_H-M   'P 1'
#
loop_
_entity.id
_entity.type
_entity.pdbx_description
1 polymer ?
#
loop_
_entity_poly.entity_id
_entity_poly.type
_entity_poly.pdbx_seq_one_letter_code
_entity_poly.pdbx_strand_id
1 'polypeptide(L)' 'MELFLDKNAIEFGNDVLLGLSNINQKSIPSKYLYDDKGSELFEQITLQPEYYPT' A
#
# COMPACT_ATOMS: atom_id res chain seq x y z
N MET A 1 -12.06 25.00 14.89
CA MET A 1 -12.41 24.13 13.75
C MET A 1 -11.11 23.54 13.24
N GLU A 2 -10.56 22.58 13.97
CA GLU A 2 -9.46 21.77 13.45
C GLU A 2 -10.09 20.66 12.64
N LEU A 3 -9.83 20.69 11.34
CA LEU A 3 -10.13 19.60 10.44
C LEU A 3 -9.22 18.44 10.89
N PHE A 4 -9.75 17.50 11.66
CA PHE A 4 -9.08 16.23 11.93
C PHE A 4 -9.06 15.43 10.63
N LEU A 5 -8.15 15.80 9.73
CA LEU A 5 -7.78 14.96 8.61
C LEU A 5 -7.19 13.68 9.19
N ASP A 6 -7.68 12.54 8.72
CA ASP A 6 -7.15 11.25 9.09
C ASP A 6 -5.64 11.24 8.83
N LYS A 7 -4.85 11.04 9.88
CA LYS A 7 -3.40 10.97 9.83
C LYS A 7 -2.93 9.95 8.79
N ASN A 8 -3.66 8.85 8.63
CA ASN A 8 -3.35 7.80 7.67
C ASN A 8 -3.54 8.29 6.23
N ALA A 9 -4.58 9.10 5.98
CA ALA A 9 -4.81 9.70 4.67
C ALA A 9 -3.73 10.72 4.29
N ILE A 10 -3.25 11.50 5.27
CA ILE A 10 -2.13 12.43 5.07
C ILE A 10 -0.84 11.64 4.75
N GLU A 11 -0.56 10.59 5.51
CA GLU A 11 0.61 9.74 5.29
C GLU A 11 0.58 9.09 3.90
N PHE A 12 -0.56 8.51 3.51
CA PHE A 12 -0.76 7.95 2.18
C PHE A 12 -0.50 8.95 1.06
N GLY A 13 -1.10 10.14 1.15
CA GLY A 13 -0.92 11.18 0.14
C GLY A 13 0.55 11.59 -0.01
N ASN A 14 1.27 11.74 1.11
CA ASN A 14 2.69 12.08 1.11
C ASN A 14 3.55 10.97 0.51
N ASP A 15 3.34 9.71 0.91
CA ASP A 15 4.10 8.56 0.42
C ASP A 15 3.92 8.39 -1.10
N VAL A 16 2.68 8.56 -1.60
CA VAL A 16 2.38 8.50 -3.05
C VAL A 16 3.04 9.65 -3.80
N LEU A 17 2.92 10.89 -3.30
CA LEU A 17 3.49 12.06 -3.96
C LEU A 17 5.02 11.94 -4.08
N LEU A 18 5.70 11.62 -2.97
CA LEU A 18 7.15 11.46 -2.95
C LEU A 18 7.60 10.31 -3.83
N GLY A 19 6.92 9.16 -3.74
CA GLY A 19 7.24 7.96 -4.48
C GLY A 19 7.10 8.10 -5.99
N LEU A 20 6.02 8.74 -6.46
CA LEU A 20 5.76 8.93 -7.89
C LEU A 20 6.53 10.13 -8.50
N SER A 21 6.95 11.08 -7.66
CA SER A 21 7.77 12.22 -8.10
C SER A 21 9.27 11.90 -8.19
N ASN A 22 9.71 10.72 -7.73
CA ASN A 22 11.11 10.31 -7.81
C ASN A 22 11.55 10.16 -9.28
N ILE A 23 12.52 10.98 -9.70
CA ILE A 23 13.04 11.04 -11.07
C ILE A 23 13.88 9.80 -11.44
N ASN A 24 14.47 9.11 -10.47
CA ASN A 24 15.34 7.97 -10.70
C ASN A 24 14.52 6.66 -10.81
N GLN A 25 13.80 6.30 -9.75
CA GLN A 25 12.97 5.10 -9.69
C GLN A 25 11.71 5.38 -8.88
N LYS A 26 10.55 5.15 -9.50
CA LYS A 26 9.25 5.26 -8.83
C LYS A 26 9.03 4.06 -7.92
N SER A 27 8.52 4.32 -6.72
CA SER A 27 8.16 3.29 -5.75
C SER A 27 7.00 3.76 -4.87
N ILE A 28 6.22 2.82 -4.35
CA ILE A 28 5.18 3.06 -3.33
C ILE A 28 5.34 1.97 -2.26
N PRO A 29 5.24 2.30 -0.96
CA PRO A 29 5.29 1.29 0.10
C PRO A 29 4.23 0.21 -0.07
N SER A 30 4.62 -1.06 0.06
CA SER A 30 3.71 -2.21 -0.12
C SER A 30 2.62 -2.30 0.95
N LYS A 31 2.73 -1.57 2.07
CA LYS A 31 1.68 -1.50 3.11
C LYS A 31 0.33 -1.05 2.54
N TYR A 32 0.32 -0.29 1.44
CA TYR A 32 -0.89 0.17 0.75
C TYR A 32 -1.52 -0.88 -0.18
N LEU A 33 -0.91 -2.05 -0.32
CA LEU A 33 -1.52 -3.19 -1.02
C LEU A 33 -2.55 -3.92 -0.15
N TYR A 34 -2.62 -3.63 1.15
CA TYR A 34 -3.46 -4.37 2.11
C TYR A 34 -4.63 -3.52 2.61
N ASP A 35 -5.41 -2.95 1.69
CA ASP A 35 -6.78 -2.52 2.00
C ASP A 35 -7.70 -3.76 2.12
N ASP A 36 -9.01 -3.56 2.31
CA ASP A 36 -9.95 -4.68 2.45
C ASP A 36 -9.83 -5.68 1.28
N LYS A 37 -9.81 -5.17 0.05
CA LYS A 37 -9.73 -5.98 -1.16
C LYS A 37 -8.36 -6.63 -1.35
N GLY A 38 -7.31 -5.87 -1.09
CA GLY A 38 -5.93 -6.33 -1.20
C GLY A 38 -5.59 -7.40 -0.18
N SER A 39 -6.20 -7.32 1.01
CA SER A 39 -6.10 -8.35 2.04
C SER A 39 -6.82 -9.63 1.62
N GLU A 40 -8.04 -9.54 1.09
CA GLU A 40 -8.74 -10.70 0.51
C GLU A 40 -7.94 -11.35 -0.64
N LEU A 41 -7.31 -10.54 -1.48
CA LEU A 41 -6.45 -11.05 -2.55
C LEU A 41 -5.21 -11.74 -1.99
N PHE A 42 -4.59 -11.18 -0.94
CA PHE A 42 -3.46 -11.81 -0.27
C PHE A 42 -3.83 -13.19 0.30
N GLU A 43 -4.99 -13.31 0.96
CA GLU A 43 -5.50 -14.60 1.44
C GLU A 43 -5.62 -15.62 0.30
N GLN A 44 -6.17 -15.20 -0.86
CA GLN A 44 -6.25 -16.07 -2.04
C GLN A 44 -4.87 -16.44 -2.60
N ILE A 45 -3.90 -15.52 -2.55
CA ILE A 45 -2.52 -15.76 -2.97
C ILE A 45 -1.88 -16.85 -2.08
N THR A 46 -2.15 -16.85 -0.77
CA THR A 46 -1.56 -17.86 0.15
C THR A 46 -1.98 -19.30 -0.15
N LEU A 47 -3.11 -19.49 -0.86
CA LEU A 47 -3.63 -20.80 -1.24
C LEU A 47 -3.09 -21.30 -2.59
N GLN A 48 -2.37 -20.46 -3.34
CA GLN A 48 -1.88 -20.85 -4.67
C GLN A 48 -0.72 -21.84 -4.58
N PRO A 49 -0.66 -22.86 -5.44
CA PRO A 49 0.43 -23.82 -5.46
C PRO A 49 1.79 -23.19 -5.81
N GLU A 50 1.84 -22.02 -6.43
CA GLU A 50 3.10 -21.31 -6.70
C GLU A 50 3.61 -20.53 -5.48
N TYR A 51 2.73 -20.22 -4.53
CA TYR A 51 3.06 -19.42 -3.34
C TYR A 51 3.48 -20.33 -2.18
N TYR A 52 4.48 -21.17 -2.39
CA TYR A 52 5.11 -21.93 -1.31
C TYR A 52 6.04 -21.01 -0.52
N PRO A 53 5.78 -20.77 0.78
CA PRO A 53 6.78 -20.20 1.66
C PRO A 53 7.91 -21.23 1.78
N THR A 54 9.13 -20.86 1.38
CA THR A 54 10.34 -21.64 1.69
C THR A 54 10.60 -21.70 3.19
#